data_AF-A0A921JE73-F1
#
_entry.id   AF-A0A921JE73-F1
#
_cell.length_a   1.000
_cell.length_b   1.000
_cell.length_c   1.000
_cell.angle_alpha   90.00
_cell.angle_beta   90.00
_cell.angle_gamma   90.00
#
_symmetry.space_group_name_H-M   'P 1'
#
loop_
_entity.id
_entity.type
_entity.pdbx_description
1 polymer ?
#
loop_
_entity_poly.entity_id
_entity_poly.type
_entity_poly.pdbx_seq_one_letter_code
_entity_poly.pdbx_strand_id
1 'polypeptide(L)'
;MDLSAIGRAVLIAREGRRLEAYRDSAGIWTIGVGHTAASGPPIPQAGLRLSEQEADALFVRDVARFVRIVAEALPEPLPQHAFDALVSLCFNIGPAAFLGSTVLRRLRAGDRTGAAEAILMWNRPAVLIPRRQGEYDQFRTPYEAALPRARRGDAQPVPLPAESRPAAARGWFAWLQAALRRPR
;
A
#
# COMPACT_ATOMS: atom_id res chain seq x y z
N MET A 1 -8.51 8.12 10.32
CA MET A 1 -8.32 6.86 9.56
C MET A 1 -6.83 6.59 9.51
N ASP A 2 -6.42 5.34 9.70
CA ASP A 2 -5.02 4.92 9.65
C ASP A 2 -4.80 3.88 8.55
N LEU A 3 -3.55 3.72 8.10
CA LEU A 3 -3.21 2.67 7.13
C LEU A 3 -3.36 1.30 7.79
N SER A 4 -4.21 0.44 7.24
CA SER A 4 -4.41 -0.90 7.79
C SER A 4 -3.18 -1.79 7.60
N ALA A 5 -3.11 -2.91 8.33
CA ALA A 5 -2.07 -3.92 8.11
C ALA A 5 -2.11 -4.50 6.67
N ILE A 6 -3.30 -4.63 6.07
CA ILE A 6 -3.46 -5.03 4.66
C ILE A 6 -2.90 -3.95 3.74
N GLY A 7 -3.29 -2.69 3.93
CA GLY A 7 -2.80 -1.55 3.17
C GLY A 7 -1.28 -1.40 3.24
N ARG A 8 -0.72 -1.57 4.44
CA ARG A 8 0.73 -1.58 4.70
C ARG A 8 1.45 -2.66 3.91
N ALA A 9 0.98 -3.91 4.01
CA ALA A 9 1.60 -5.04 3.31
C ALA A 9 1.60 -4.83 1.78
N VAL A 10 0.48 -4.34 1.23
CA VAL A 10 0.32 -4.12 -0.20
C VAL A 10 1.20 -2.97 -0.69
N LEU A 11 1.27 -1.88 0.06
CA LEU A 11 2.13 -0.75 -0.29
C LEU A 11 3.60 -1.17 -0.27
N ILE A 12 4.04 -1.91 0.75
CA ILE A 12 5.40 -2.49 0.79
C ILE A 12 5.65 -3.40 -0.42
N ALA A 13 4.68 -4.24 -0.81
CA ALA A 13 4.81 -5.12 -1.98
C ALA A 13 4.88 -4.35 -3.31
N ARG A 14 4.29 -3.14 -3.38
CA ARG A 14 4.37 -2.25 -4.55
C ARG A 14 5.73 -1.55 -4.64
N GLU A 15 6.21 -0.99 -3.54
CA GLU A 15 7.48 -0.25 -3.50
C GLU A 15 8.70 -1.18 -3.52
N GLY A 16 8.58 -2.34 -2.87
CA GLY A 16 9.70 -3.23 -2.58
C GLY A 16 10.48 -2.81 -1.34
N ARG A 17 11.14 -3.79 -0.73
CA ARG A 17 12.04 -3.60 0.41
C ARG A 17 13.49 -3.81 -0.02
N ARG A 18 14.37 -2.91 0.40
CA ARG A 18 15.84 -2.98 0.21
C ARG A 18 16.53 -2.70 1.53
N LEU A 19 17.10 -3.74 2.13
CA LEU A 19 17.72 -3.64 3.45
C LEU A 19 19.10 -2.97 3.44
N GLU A 20 19.70 -2.82 2.26
CA GLU A 20 20.96 -2.11 2.07
C GLU A 20 20.69 -0.85 1.25
N ALA A 21 21.32 0.26 1.64
CA ALA A 21 21.21 1.50 0.91
C ALA A 21 21.74 1.32 -0.52
N TYR A 22 21.00 1.83 -1.50
CA TYR A 22 21.33 1.78 -2.91
C TYR A 22 21.03 3.14 -3.56
N ARG A 23 21.61 3.38 -4.74
CA ARG A 23 21.18 4.50 -5.59
C ARG A 23 20.07 4.04 -6.51
N ASP A 24 18.95 4.76 -6.49
CA ASP A 24 17.85 4.52 -7.42
C ASP A 24 18.21 4.97 -8.86
N SER A 25 17.27 4.85 -9.79
CA SER A 25 17.48 5.25 -11.19
C SER A 25 17.71 6.75 -11.39
N ALA A 26 17.38 7.58 -10.39
CA ALA A 26 17.65 9.01 -10.37
C ALA A 26 18.97 9.36 -9.63
N GLY A 27 19.70 8.35 -9.15
CA GLY A 27 20.95 8.51 -8.41
C GLY A 27 20.76 8.87 -6.93
N ILE A 28 19.54 8.81 -6.40
CA ILE A 28 19.21 9.17 -5.02
C ILE A 28 19.44 7.97 -4.11
N TRP A 29 20.16 8.19 -3.01
CA TRP A 29 20.34 7.18 -1.99
C TRP A 29 19.01 6.84 -1.31
N THR A 30 18.64 5.56 -1.38
CA THR A 30 17.37 5.00 -0.90
C THR A 30 17.63 3.75 -0.06
N ILE A 31 16.86 3.53 0.99
CA ILE A 31 16.89 2.32 1.83
C ILE A 31 15.48 1.95 2.31
N GLY A 32 15.31 0.74 2.85
CA GLY A 32 14.05 0.26 3.42
C GLY A 32 12.96 0.19 2.34
N VAL A 33 11.88 0.94 2.55
CA VAL A 33 10.74 1.05 1.63
C VAL A 33 10.63 2.49 1.16
N GLY A 34 11.46 2.86 0.17
CA GLY A 34 11.47 4.19 -0.42
C GLY A 34 11.99 5.32 0.49
N HIS A 35 12.70 5.01 1.59
CA HIS A 35 13.24 6.02 2.50
C HIS A 35 14.44 6.73 1.86
N THR A 36 14.41 8.06 1.84
CA THR A 36 15.49 8.92 1.30
C THR A 36 15.85 9.99 2.31
N ALA A 37 16.92 10.76 2.05
CA ALA A 37 17.29 11.91 2.88
C ALA A 37 16.14 12.93 3.07
N ALA A 38 15.23 13.05 2.10
CA ALA A 38 14.06 13.93 2.18
C ALA A 38 12.99 13.44 3.18
N SER A 39 13.08 12.20 3.64
CA SER A 39 12.27 11.65 4.73
C SER A 39 12.89 11.89 6.12
N GLY A 40 14.05 12.54 6.19
CA GLY A 40 14.80 12.76 7.44
C GLY A 40 15.72 11.58 7.80
N PRO A 41 16.28 11.54 9.03
CA PRO A 41 17.19 10.49 9.46
C PRO A 41 16.55 9.09 9.46
N PRO A 42 17.31 8.00 9.27
CA PRO A 42 18.73 7.97 8.95
C PRO A 42 18.98 8.36 7.49
N ILE A 43 19.97 9.22 7.25
CA ILE A 43 20.31 9.63 5.88
C ILE A 43 20.96 8.44 5.15
N PRO A 44 20.35 7.90 4.06
CA PRO A 44 20.89 6.73 3.39
C PRO A 44 22.24 7.03 2.74
N GLN A 45 23.19 6.13 2.93
CA GLN A 45 24.56 6.25 2.43
C GLN A 45 25.17 4.86 2.22
N ALA A 46 26.27 4.79 1.46
CA ALA A 46 26.95 3.53 1.18
C ALA A 46 27.25 2.73 2.46
N GLY A 47 26.95 1.44 2.45
CA GLY A 47 27.20 0.53 3.58
C GLY A 47 26.14 0.55 4.69
N LEU A 48 25.19 1.49 4.67
CA LEU A 48 24.07 1.47 5.62
C LEU A 48 23.18 0.25 5.37
N ARG A 49 22.89 -0.51 6.43
CA ARG A 49 22.00 -1.68 6.42
C ARG A 49 20.95 -1.55 7.52
N LEU A 50 19.76 -2.08 7.24
CA LEU A 50 18.65 -2.23 8.19
C LEU A 50 18.32 -3.72 8.33
N SER A 51 17.92 -4.12 9.52
CA SER A 51 17.10 -5.31 9.72
C SER A 51 15.70 -5.11 9.10
N GLU A 52 14.95 -6.18 8.91
CA GLU A 52 13.56 -6.07 8.44
C GLU A 52 12.69 -5.27 9.41
N GLN A 53 12.91 -5.43 10.71
CA GLN A 53 12.17 -4.73 11.76
C GLN A 53 12.46 -3.22 11.74
N GLU A 54 13.72 -2.83 11.55
CA GLU A 54 14.09 -1.43 11.39
C GLU A 54 13.52 -0.83 10.10
N ALA A 55 13.54 -1.57 9.00
CA ALA A 55 12.93 -1.13 7.75
C ALA A 55 11.41 -0.93 7.88
N ASP A 56 10.73 -1.79 8.64
CA ASP A 56 9.30 -1.67 8.88
C ASP A 56 8.96 -0.51 9.81
N ALA A 57 9.71 -0.33 10.91
CA ALA A 57 9.56 0.82 11.80
C ALA A 57 9.79 2.14 11.05
N LEU A 58 10.81 2.17 10.19
CA LEU A 58 11.13 3.32 9.34
C LEU A 58 9.99 3.61 8.35
N PHE A 59 9.46 2.58 7.71
CA PHE A 59 8.31 2.72 6.81
C PHE A 59 7.05 3.21 7.54
N VAL A 60 6.75 2.72 8.75
CA VAL A 60 5.61 3.18 9.56
C VAL A 60 5.69 4.68 9.79
N ARG A 61 6.88 5.18 10.15
CA ARG A 61 7.11 6.60 10.39
C ARG A 61 6.96 7.41 9.10
N ASP A 62 7.59 6.96 8.03
CA ASP A 62 7.59 7.68 6.75
C ASP A 62 6.19 7.73 6.11
N VAL A 63 5.41 6.65 6.21
CA VAL A 63 4.07 6.59 5.61
C VAL A 63 3.07 7.47 6.37
N ALA A 64 3.31 7.77 7.65
CA ALA A 64 2.40 8.53 8.50
C ALA A 64 2.03 9.90 7.93
N ARG A 65 2.97 10.59 7.24
CA ARG A 65 2.68 11.87 6.59
C ARG A 65 1.64 11.73 5.47
N PHE A 66 1.70 10.65 4.70
CA PHE A 66 0.77 10.39 3.59
C PHE A 66 -0.59 9.98 4.11
N VAL A 67 -0.63 9.16 5.17
CA VAL A 67 -1.87 8.81 5.89
C VAL A 67 -2.61 10.07 6.34
N ARG A 68 -1.90 10.99 7.02
CA ARG A 68 -2.48 12.26 7.48
C ARG A 68 -3.00 13.11 6.31
N ILE A 69 -2.19 13.30 5.27
CA ILE A 69 -2.56 14.10 4.10
C ILE A 69 -3.81 13.55 3.42
N VAL A 70 -3.91 12.22 3.23
CA VAL A 70 -5.09 11.61 2.63
C VAL A 70 -6.29 11.75 3.55
N ALA A 71 -6.14 11.50 4.85
CA ALA A 71 -7.23 11.60 5.81
C ALA A 71 -7.81 13.02 5.91
N GLU A 72 -6.96 14.04 5.93
CA GLU A 72 -7.37 15.46 5.98
C GLU A 72 -7.98 15.96 4.67
N ALA A 73 -7.58 15.38 3.53
CA ALA A 73 -8.07 15.81 2.23
C ALA A 73 -9.48 15.30 1.91
N LEU A 74 -9.87 14.17 2.49
CA LEU A 74 -11.13 13.47 2.19
C LEU A 74 -12.34 14.23 2.77
N PRO A 75 -13.45 14.33 2.01
CA PRO A 75 -14.66 15.00 2.49
C PRO A 75 -15.37 14.21 3.61
N GLU A 76 -15.23 12.89 3.60
CA GLU A 76 -15.80 11.97 4.58
C GLU A 76 -14.92 10.72 4.70
N PRO A 77 -15.02 9.95 5.81
CA PRO A 77 -14.34 8.68 5.95
C PRO A 77 -14.73 7.69 4.84
N LEU A 78 -13.74 7.03 4.24
CA LEU A 78 -13.96 5.96 3.27
C LEU A 78 -13.83 4.58 3.93
N PRO A 79 -14.42 3.52 3.36
CA PRO A 79 -14.08 2.16 3.73
C PRO A 79 -12.58 1.91 3.65
N GLN A 80 -12.05 1.11 4.58
CA GLN A 80 -10.61 0.93 4.79
C GLN A 80 -9.83 0.56 3.52
N HIS A 81 -10.38 -0.32 2.69
CA HIS A 81 -9.77 -0.74 1.42
C HIS A 81 -9.57 0.42 0.43
N ALA A 82 -10.53 1.35 0.38
CA ALA A 82 -10.46 2.55 -0.44
C ALA A 82 -9.46 3.56 0.13
N PHE A 83 -9.49 3.78 1.45
CA PHE A 83 -8.52 4.65 2.11
C PHE A 83 -7.08 4.17 1.88
N ASP A 84 -6.80 2.89 2.09
CA ASP A 84 -5.47 2.30 1.88
C ASP A 84 -4.98 2.44 0.44
N ALA A 85 -5.87 2.27 -0.55
CA ALA A 85 -5.55 2.46 -1.96
C ALA A 85 -5.15 3.92 -2.26
N LEU A 86 -5.84 4.90 -1.66
CA LEU A 86 -5.50 6.32 -1.81
C LEU A 86 -4.18 6.68 -1.12
N VAL A 87 -3.87 6.09 0.03
CA VAL A 87 -2.53 6.24 0.65
C VAL A 87 -1.44 5.69 -0.27
N SER A 88 -1.66 4.52 -0.88
CA SER A 88 -0.73 3.95 -1.87
C SER A 88 -0.54 4.84 -3.10
N LEU A 89 -1.63 5.43 -3.60
CA LEU A 89 -1.57 6.38 -4.71
C LEU A 89 -0.77 7.63 -4.30
N CYS A 90 -1.13 8.26 -3.17
CA CYS A 90 -0.49 9.47 -2.66
C CYS A 90 1.00 9.25 -2.35
N PHE A 91 1.39 8.07 -1.85
CA PHE A 91 2.78 7.72 -1.62
C PHE A 91 3.59 7.77 -2.93
N ASN A 92 3.02 7.26 -4.02
CA ASN A 92 3.70 7.15 -5.30
C ASN A 92 3.73 8.43 -6.13
N ILE A 93 2.61 9.17 -6.18
CA ILE A 93 2.54 10.40 -7.00
C ILE A 93 2.96 11.65 -6.21
N GLY A 94 3.06 11.52 -4.89
CA GLY A 94 3.37 12.61 -3.98
C GLY A 94 2.15 13.43 -3.52
N PRO A 95 2.25 14.15 -2.39
CA PRO A 95 1.13 14.89 -1.82
C PRO A 95 0.52 15.95 -2.73
N ALA A 96 1.36 16.76 -3.38
CA ALA A 96 0.88 17.86 -4.23
C ALA A 96 0.05 17.33 -5.41
N ALA A 97 0.53 16.27 -6.06
CA ALA A 97 -0.18 15.62 -7.16
C ALA A 97 -1.49 14.97 -6.69
N PHE A 98 -1.51 14.34 -5.52
CA PHE A 98 -2.73 13.77 -4.94
C PHE A 98 -3.78 14.85 -4.62
N LEU A 99 -3.38 15.93 -3.95
CA LEU A 99 -4.26 17.03 -3.57
C LEU A 99 -4.85 17.78 -4.78
N GLY A 100 -4.09 17.85 -5.89
CA GLY A 100 -4.57 18.42 -7.16
C GLY A 100 -5.26 17.42 -8.08
N SER A 101 -5.45 16.16 -7.67
CA SER A 101 -5.88 15.09 -8.58
C SER A 101 -7.37 15.12 -8.92
N THR A 102 -7.71 14.59 -10.10
CA THR A 102 -9.10 14.29 -10.46
C THR A 102 -9.75 13.28 -9.49
N VAL A 103 -8.96 12.40 -8.88
CA VAL A 103 -9.45 11.45 -7.86
C VAL A 103 -10.08 12.22 -6.69
N LEU A 104 -9.33 13.16 -6.09
CA LEU A 104 -9.83 13.92 -4.96
C LEU A 104 -10.98 14.86 -5.35
N ARG A 105 -10.91 15.47 -6.54
CA ARG A 105 -12.01 16.29 -7.08
C ARG A 105 -13.31 15.50 -7.21
N ARG A 106 -13.26 14.26 -7.72
CA ARG A 106 -14.44 13.40 -7.87
C ARG A 106 -14.98 12.93 -6.51
N LEU A 107 -14.10 12.59 -5.55
CA LEU A 107 -14.52 12.27 -4.18
C LEU A 107 -15.26 13.43 -3.51
N ARG A 108 -14.75 14.66 -3.63
CA ARG A 108 -15.43 15.86 -3.10
C ARG A 108 -16.79 16.14 -3.73
N ALA A 109 -17.03 15.61 -4.93
CA ALA A 109 -18.31 15.68 -5.62
C ALA A 109 -19.22 14.46 -5.33
N GLY A 110 -18.82 13.54 -4.44
CA GLY A 110 -19.55 12.30 -4.15
C GLY A 110 -19.44 11.23 -5.25
N ASP A 111 -18.66 11.46 -6.32
CA ASP A 111 -18.47 10.53 -7.42
C ASP A 111 -17.39 9.50 -7.10
N ARG A 112 -17.75 8.50 -6.29
CA ARG A 112 -16.83 7.43 -5.88
C ARG A 112 -16.44 6.51 -7.03
N THR A 113 -17.36 6.24 -7.96
CA THR A 113 -17.08 5.38 -9.13
C THR A 113 -16.06 6.06 -10.04
N GLY A 114 -16.29 7.32 -10.38
CA GLY A 114 -15.35 8.07 -11.20
C GLY A 114 -14.05 8.35 -10.44
N ALA A 115 -14.05 8.51 -9.11
CA ALA A 115 -12.80 8.63 -8.35
C ALA A 115 -11.92 7.39 -8.55
N ALA A 116 -12.51 6.19 -8.54
CA ALA A 116 -11.78 4.96 -8.84
C ALA A 116 -11.17 5.00 -10.25
N GLU A 117 -11.97 5.32 -11.28
CA GLU A 117 -11.48 5.42 -12.66
C GLU A 117 -10.35 6.44 -12.82
N ALA A 118 -10.41 7.56 -12.07
CA ALA A 118 -9.39 8.58 -12.10
C ALA A 118 -8.03 8.10 -11.55
N ILE A 119 -7.98 7.01 -10.77
CA ILE A 119 -6.71 6.36 -10.38
C ILE A 119 -5.96 5.88 -11.63
N LEU A 120 -6.69 5.36 -12.63
CA LEU A 120 -6.10 4.81 -13.86
C LEU A 120 -5.48 5.89 -14.77
N MET A 121 -5.77 7.18 -14.53
CA MET A 121 -5.16 8.28 -15.26
C MET A 121 -3.67 8.48 -14.93
N TRP A 122 -3.21 8.00 -13.77
CA TRP A 122 -1.83 8.14 -13.28
C TRP A 122 -0.90 7.05 -13.87
N ASN A 123 -0.94 6.87 -15.19
CA ASN A 123 -0.39 5.72 -15.90
C ASN A 123 0.97 5.94 -16.58
N ARG A 124 1.69 7.02 -16.22
CA ARG A 124 3.01 7.34 -16.79
C ARG A 124 4.11 7.30 -15.73
N PRO A 125 5.24 6.63 -16.01
CA PRO A 125 5.52 5.82 -17.21
C PRO A 125 4.66 4.55 -17.29
N ALA A 126 4.57 3.92 -18.48
CA ALA A 126 3.68 2.77 -18.74
C ALA A 126 3.89 1.57 -17.80
N VAL A 127 5.09 1.42 -17.23
CA VAL A 127 5.41 0.43 -16.18
C VAL A 127 4.53 0.58 -14.93
N LEU A 128 3.89 1.73 -14.71
CA LEU A 128 2.96 1.96 -13.60
C LEU A 128 1.53 1.46 -13.89
N ILE A 129 1.18 1.12 -15.13
CA ILE A 129 -0.18 0.68 -15.50
C ILE A 129 -0.66 -0.47 -14.60
N PRO A 130 0.10 -1.58 -14.41
CA PRO A 130 -0.33 -2.67 -13.53
C PRO A 130 -0.51 -2.25 -12.08
N ARG A 131 0.31 -1.31 -11.57
CA ARG A 131 0.17 -0.76 -10.21
C ARG A 131 -1.14 0.00 -10.06
N ARG A 132 -1.43 0.93 -10.98
CA ARG A 132 -2.65 1.75 -10.96
C ARG A 132 -3.90 0.89 -11.06
N GLN A 133 -3.85 -0.14 -11.90
CA GLN A 133 -4.92 -1.13 -12.00
C GLN A 133 -5.13 -1.91 -10.69
N GLY A 134 -4.05 -2.26 -9.98
CA GLY A 134 -4.15 -2.91 -8.67
C GLY A 134 -4.70 -1.98 -7.57
N GLU A 135 -4.34 -0.70 -7.59
CA GLU A 135 -4.92 0.31 -6.69
C GLU A 135 -6.39 0.58 -6.98
N TYR A 136 -6.78 0.62 -8.27
CA TYR A 136 -8.18 0.66 -8.70
C TYR A 136 -8.98 -0.54 -8.15
N ASP A 137 -8.44 -1.75 -8.28
CA ASP A 137 -9.09 -2.96 -7.77
C ASP A 137 -9.24 -2.91 -6.25
N GLN A 138 -8.17 -2.54 -5.54
CA GLN A 138 -8.19 -2.38 -4.08
C GLN A 138 -9.20 -1.32 -3.64
N PHE A 139 -9.30 -0.20 -4.36
CA PHE A 139 -10.22 0.88 -4.04
C PHE A 139 -11.70 0.46 -4.15
N ARG A 140 -11.99 -0.45 -5.09
CA ARG A 140 -13.36 -0.92 -5.37
C ARG A 140 -13.75 -2.20 -4.64
N THR A 141 -12.78 -2.95 -4.12
CA THR A 141 -13.02 -4.29 -3.56
C THR A 141 -12.90 -4.27 -2.04
N PRO A 142 -13.99 -4.45 -1.30
CA PRO A 142 -13.94 -4.64 0.15
C PRO A 142 -13.02 -5.81 0.51
N TYR A 143 -12.29 -5.69 1.64
CA TYR A 143 -11.36 -6.73 2.07
C TYR A 143 -12.06 -8.02 2.50
N GLU A 144 -13.35 -7.96 2.80
CA GLU A 144 -14.23 -9.11 3.04
C GLU A 144 -14.50 -9.91 1.76
N ALA A 145 -14.47 -9.24 0.61
CA ALA A 145 -14.72 -9.86 -0.69
C ALA A 145 -13.45 -10.49 -1.28
N ALA A 146 -12.33 -9.76 -1.28
CA ALA A 146 -11.05 -10.28 -1.74
C ALA A 146 -9.86 -9.51 -1.18
N LEU A 147 -8.74 -10.22 -1.01
CA LEU A 147 -7.47 -9.60 -0.68
C LEU A 147 -6.83 -8.95 -1.92
N PRO A 148 -6.24 -7.75 -1.77
CA PRO A 148 -5.62 -7.02 -2.86
C PRO A 148 -4.33 -7.67 -3.38
N ARG A 149 -4.05 -7.44 -4.66
CA ARG A 149 -2.77 -7.72 -5.31
C ARG A 149 -1.92 -6.45 -5.37
N ALA A 150 -0.60 -6.57 -5.40
CA ALA A 150 0.27 -5.40 -5.51
C ALA A 150 0.12 -4.75 -6.90
N ARG A 151 0.13 -5.56 -7.96
CA ARG A 151 -0.09 -5.18 -9.35
C ARG A 151 -1.17 -6.07 -9.97
N ARG A 152 -1.93 -5.53 -10.93
CA ARG A 152 -2.82 -6.36 -11.74
C ARG A 152 -1.97 -7.32 -12.58
N GLY A 153 -2.27 -8.62 -12.48
CA GLY A 153 -1.51 -9.69 -13.14
C GLY A 153 -0.62 -10.51 -12.20
N ASP A 154 -0.32 -10.03 -10.98
CA ASP A 154 0.37 -10.85 -9.97
C ASP A 154 -0.45 -12.11 -9.71
N ALA A 155 0.17 -13.29 -9.62
CA ALA A 155 -0.57 -14.56 -9.55
C ALA A 155 -1.45 -14.69 -8.29
N GLN A 156 -0.96 -14.18 -7.16
CA GLN A 156 -1.58 -14.31 -5.85
C GLN A 156 -1.77 -12.93 -5.18
N PRO A 157 -2.77 -12.78 -4.28
CA PRO A 157 -2.87 -11.63 -3.39
C PRO A 157 -1.63 -11.47 -2.51
N VAL A 158 -1.42 -10.25 -2.00
CA VAL A 158 -0.30 -9.96 -1.12
C VAL A 158 -0.45 -10.76 0.18
N PRO A 159 0.57 -11.55 0.59
CA PRO A 159 0.54 -12.27 1.85
C PRO A 159 0.40 -11.30 3.03
N LEU A 160 -0.51 -11.63 3.95
CA LEU A 160 -0.75 -10.83 5.15
C LEU A 160 0.03 -11.40 6.35
N PRO A 161 0.53 -10.53 7.26
CA PRO A 161 0.94 -10.97 8.59
C PRO A 161 -0.20 -11.74 9.25
N ALA A 162 0.12 -12.82 9.99
CA ALA A 162 -0.85 -13.79 10.50
C ALA A 162 -2.01 -13.15 11.28
N GLU A 163 -1.71 -12.11 12.04
CA GLU A 163 -2.66 -11.32 12.85
C GLU A 163 -3.67 -10.51 12.03
N SER A 164 -3.36 -10.19 10.77
CA SER A 164 -4.15 -9.32 9.89
C SER A 164 -5.16 -10.07 9.01
N ARG A 165 -5.19 -11.40 9.07
CA ARG A 165 -6.10 -12.20 8.24
C ARG A 165 -7.54 -12.05 8.75
N PRO A 166 -8.52 -11.74 7.87
CA PRO A 166 -9.92 -11.68 8.27
C PRO A 166 -10.38 -13.01 8.88
N ALA A 167 -11.28 -12.95 9.86
CA ALA A 167 -11.69 -14.10 10.66
C ALA A 167 -12.18 -15.29 9.81
N ALA A 168 -12.82 -15.03 8.66
CA ALA A 168 -13.26 -16.04 7.71
C ALA A 168 -12.11 -16.92 7.18
N ALA A 169 -10.90 -16.39 7.02
CA ALA A 169 -9.72 -17.13 6.57
C ALA A 169 -9.06 -17.96 7.68
N ARG A 170 -9.37 -17.68 8.95
CA ARG A 170 -8.86 -18.45 10.10
C ARG A 170 -9.60 -19.78 10.27
N GLY A 171 -10.90 -19.83 9.94
CA GLY A 171 -11.73 -21.02 10.07
C GLY A 171 -11.39 -22.15 9.08
N TRP A 172 -11.06 -21.80 7.83
CA TRP A 172 -10.74 -22.79 6.80
C TRP A 172 -9.44 -23.55 7.09
N PHE A 173 -8.42 -22.86 7.63
CA PHE A 173 -7.14 -23.46 7.99
C PHE A 173 -7.22 -24.32 9.27
N ALA A 174 -8.04 -23.90 10.24
CA ALA A 174 -8.28 -24.67 11.47
C ALA A 174 -9.05 -25.97 11.19
N TRP A 175 -10.05 -25.95 10.29
CA TRP A 175 -10.76 -27.15 9.88
C TRP A 175 -9.85 -28.14 9.13
N LEU A 176 -8.99 -27.65 8.23
CA LEU A 176 -8.06 -28.50 7.47
C LEU A 176 -7.01 -29.17 8.37
N GLN A 177 -6.49 -28.46 9.38
CA GLN A 177 -5.57 -29.04 10.36
C GLN A 177 -6.25 -30.00 11.34
N ALA A 178 -7.52 -29.78 11.68
CA ALA A 178 -8.31 -30.71 12.49
C ALA A 178 -8.68 -31.98 11.71
N ALA A 179 -8.99 -31.86 10.41
CA ALA A 179 -9.33 -33.00 9.55
C ALA A 179 -8.15 -33.96 9.33
N LEU A 180 -6.91 -33.46 9.39
CA LEU A 180 -5.68 -34.25 9.28
C LEU A 180 -5.23 -34.89 10.60
N ARG A 181 -5.89 -34.58 11.74
CA ARG A 181 -5.58 -35.13 13.07
C ARG A 181 -6.68 -36.07 13.57
N ARG A 182 -7.26 -36.91 12.73
CA ARG A 182 -8.10 -38.01 13.23
C ARG A 182 -7.20 -39.12 13.79
N PRO A 183 -7.29 -39.46 15.09
CA PRO A 183 -6.71 -40.70 15.58
C PRO A 183 -7.48 -41.88 14.96
N ARG A 184 -6.76 -42.97 14.70
CA ARG A 184 -7.35 -44.26 14.30
C ARG A 184 -8.23 -44.82 15.41
#